data_AF-D8Q559-F1
#
_entry.id   AF-D8Q559-F1
#
_cell.length_a   1.000
_cell.length_b   1.000
_cell.length_c   1.000
_cell.angle_alpha   90.00
_cell.angle_beta   90.00
_cell.angle_gamma   90.00
#
_symmetry.space_group_name_H-M   'P 1'
#
loop_
_entity.id
_entity.type
_entity.pdbx_description
1 polymer ?
#
loop_
_entity_poly.entity_id
_entity_poly.type
_entity_poly.pdbx_seq_one_letter_code
_entity_poly.pdbx_strand_id
1 'polypeptide(L)'
;DQRNHGARLIDPRANKGWSSNPAEHNPRHALDQYAIFDGTAHDVFHLMNYLPAFLFPNDERKITEYGYSGISLGGHSTWLAVANDPRLTIGIPIIGCPDYMGLMSARARGNGVPVEPPYFPDSFVKSVTSRCPMSKGYDKKEESNPFYGKKIFVASGAADPLVPWDRSKEFVEKLEVGEHGRKAVFVQEKTGHTCTHE
;
A
#
# COMPACT_ATOMS: atom_id res chain seq x y z
N ASP A 1 -7.47 -6.83 12.45
CA ASP A 1 -5.99 -6.81 12.35
C ASP A 1 -5.51 -7.17 10.96
N GLN A 2 -4.40 -6.52 10.53
CA GLN A 2 -3.65 -6.98 9.37
C GLN A 2 -3.11 -8.39 9.58
N ARG A 3 -2.73 -9.05 8.49
CA ARG A 3 -2.01 -10.33 8.58
C ARG A 3 -0.75 -10.14 9.43
N ASN A 4 -0.43 -11.16 10.24
CA ASN A 4 0.73 -11.17 11.13
C ASN A 4 0.80 -10.00 12.14
N HIS A 5 -0.33 -9.39 12.52
CA HIS A 5 -0.39 -8.30 13.51
C HIS A 5 -1.52 -8.53 14.53
N GLY A 6 -1.44 -7.87 15.69
CA GLY A 6 -2.49 -7.94 16.72
C GLY A 6 -2.82 -9.39 17.12
N ALA A 7 -4.10 -9.72 17.13
CA ALA A 7 -4.58 -11.07 17.40
C ALA A 7 -4.26 -12.08 16.27
N ARG A 8 -3.79 -11.61 15.11
CA ARG A 8 -3.35 -12.43 13.97
C ARG A 8 -1.83 -12.58 13.89
N LEU A 9 -1.07 -12.22 14.93
CA LEU A 9 0.38 -12.37 14.97
C LEU A 9 0.77 -13.87 14.94
N ILE A 10 1.63 -14.25 14.00
CA ILE A 10 2.12 -15.63 13.84
C ILE A 10 3.64 -15.69 14.03
N ASP A 11 4.36 -14.80 13.34
CA ASP A 11 5.82 -14.70 13.41
C ASP A 11 6.25 -13.24 13.65
N PRO A 12 6.64 -12.84 14.88
CA PRO A 12 7.07 -11.48 15.15
C PRO A 12 8.34 -11.08 14.39
N ARG A 13 9.20 -12.02 14.00
CA ARG A 13 10.40 -11.72 13.21
C ARG A 13 10.05 -11.29 11.80
N ALA A 14 9.00 -11.85 11.21
CA ALA A 14 8.53 -11.46 9.87
C ALA A 14 8.07 -9.98 9.80
N ASN A 15 7.76 -9.36 10.94
CA ASN A 15 7.45 -7.92 11.02
C ASN A 15 8.69 -7.03 11.20
N LYS A 16 9.89 -7.61 11.31
CA LYS A 16 11.14 -6.86 11.46
C LYS A 16 11.78 -6.53 10.12
N GLY A 17 12.69 -5.56 10.16
CA GLY A 17 13.55 -5.17 9.06
C GLY A 17 14.79 -6.04 8.94
N TRP A 18 15.61 -5.76 7.92
CA TRP A 18 17.02 -6.10 8.03
C TRP A 18 17.64 -5.32 9.20
N SER A 19 18.50 -5.98 9.95
CA SER A 19 19.14 -5.42 11.13
C SER A 19 20.52 -6.03 11.33
N SER A 20 21.43 -5.27 11.93
CA SER A 20 22.71 -5.80 12.42
C SER A 20 22.55 -6.58 13.73
N ASN A 21 21.44 -6.39 14.45
CA ASN A 21 21.10 -7.19 15.62
C ASN A 21 20.48 -8.53 15.16
N PRO A 22 21.13 -9.69 15.41
CA PRO A 22 20.62 -10.99 14.96
C PRO A 22 19.23 -11.36 15.50
N ALA A 23 18.86 -10.87 16.70
CA ALA A 23 17.54 -11.13 17.29
C ALA A 23 16.41 -10.43 16.50
N GLU A 24 16.71 -9.29 15.89
CA GLU A 24 15.78 -8.44 15.15
C GLU A 24 15.95 -8.58 13.63
N HIS A 25 16.91 -9.37 13.17
CA HIS A 25 17.22 -9.51 11.75
C HIS A 25 16.19 -10.38 11.04
N ASN A 26 15.44 -9.79 10.11
CA ASN A 26 14.63 -10.52 9.16
C ASN A 26 15.35 -10.65 7.80
N PRO A 27 15.91 -11.83 7.45
CA PRO A 27 16.58 -11.99 6.15
C PRO A 27 15.61 -11.90 4.97
N ARG A 28 14.31 -12.14 5.18
CA ARG A 28 13.25 -12.11 4.16
C ARG A 28 12.43 -10.83 4.19
N HIS A 29 12.93 -9.75 4.79
CA HIS A 29 12.18 -8.51 5.03
C HIS A 29 11.35 -8.03 3.83
N ALA A 30 11.95 -8.00 2.63
CA ALA A 30 11.26 -7.59 1.41
C ALA A 30 10.05 -8.48 1.07
N LEU A 31 10.17 -9.79 1.21
CA LEU A 31 9.12 -10.75 0.89
C LEU A 31 8.03 -10.72 1.97
N ASP A 32 8.43 -10.77 3.23
CA ASP A 32 7.51 -10.85 4.37
C ASP A 32 6.64 -9.59 4.44
N GLN A 33 7.23 -8.39 4.33
CA GLN A 33 6.47 -7.15 4.37
C GLN A 33 5.47 -7.07 3.19
N TYR A 34 5.89 -7.41 1.97
CA TYR A 34 5.00 -7.39 0.80
C TYR A 34 3.84 -8.37 0.94
N ALA A 35 4.13 -9.62 1.30
CA ALA A 35 3.13 -10.67 1.45
C ALA A 35 2.06 -10.31 2.49
N ILE A 36 2.45 -9.59 3.56
CA ILE A 36 1.51 -9.13 4.58
C ILE A 36 0.51 -8.11 4.01
N PHE A 37 0.99 -7.03 3.39
CA PHE A 37 0.07 -5.98 2.94
C PHE A 37 -0.67 -6.33 1.64
N ASP A 38 -0.09 -7.17 0.78
CA ASP A 38 -0.77 -7.73 -0.39
C ASP A 38 -1.89 -8.69 0.02
N GLY A 39 -1.60 -9.61 0.96
CA GLY A 39 -2.61 -10.46 1.56
C GLY A 39 -3.70 -9.67 2.28
N THR A 40 -3.35 -8.55 2.91
CA THR A 40 -4.33 -7.64 3.52
C THR A 40 -5.21 -6.97 2.47
N ALA A 41 -4.68 -6.58 1.31
CA ALA A 41 -5.48 -6.06 0.21
C ALA A 41 -6.46 -7.12 -0.33
N HIS A 42 -6.03 -8.38 -0.43
CA HIS A 42 -6.90 -9.50 -0.78
C HIS A 42 -8.01 -9.75 0.25
N ASP A 43 -7.71 -9.61 1.54
CA ASP A 43 -8.71 -9.73 2.61
C ASP A 43 -9.81 -8.66 2.42
N VAL A 44 -9.46 -7.43 2.00
CA VAL A 44 -10.45 -6.38 1.68
C VAL A 44 -11.36 -6.79 0.53
N PHE A 45 -10.82 -7.31 -0.57
CA PHE A 45 -11.64 -7.76 -1.70
C PHE A 45 -12.59 -8.90 -1.32
N HIS A 46 -12.11 -9.81 -0.46
CA HIS A 46 -12.92 -10.88 0.10
C HIS A 46 -14.06 -10.32 0.96
N LEU A 47 -13.76 -9.38 1.87
CA LEU A 47 -14.79 -8.72 2.67
C LEU A 47 -15.85 -8.06 1.78
N MET A 48 -15.44 -7.32 0.75
CA MET A 48 -16.38 -6.65 -0.18
C MET A 48 -17.32 -7.61 -0.90
N ASN A 49 -16.94 -8.87 -1.12
CA ASN A 49 -17.79 -9.88 -1.76
C ASN A 49 -18.95 -10.32 -0.85
N TYR A 50 -18.73 -10.41 0.45
CA TYR A 50 -19.68 -11.01 1.38
C TYR A 50 -20.33 -10.01 2.33
N LEU A 51 -19.70 -8.86 2.56
CA LEU A 51 -20.19 -7.82 3.45
C LEU A 51 -21.64 -7.39 3.13
N PRO A 52 -22.07 -7.22 1.86
CA PRO A 52 -23.47 -6.93 1.57
C PRO A 52 -24.45 -7.95 2.15
N ALA A 53 -24.18 -9.25 1.98
CA ALA A 53 -25.06 -10.32 2.46
C ALA A 53 -25.10 -10.43 3.99
N PHE A 54 -23.98 -10.14 4.66
CA PHE A 54 -23.94 -10.09 6.13
C PHE A 54 -24.66 -8.87 6.71
N LEU A 55 -24.61 -7.73 6.03
CA LEU A 55 -25.24 -6.49 6.51
C LEU A 55 -26.72 -6.40 6.13
N PHE A 56 -27.09 -6.91 4.94
CA PHE A 56 -28.41 -6.79 4.34
C PHE A 56 -28.87 -8.18 3.85
N PRO A 57 -29.19 -9.11 4.77
CA PRO A 57 -29.49 -10.50 4.44
C PRO A 57 -30.76 -10.70 3.61
N ASN A 58 -31.61 -9.67 3.48
CA ASN A 58 -32.80 -9.68 2.63
C ASN A 58 -32.67 -8.69 1.45
N ASP A 59 -31.44 -8.31 1.10
CA ASP A 59 -31.13 -7.31 0.07
C ASP A 59 -31.83 -5.96 0.28
N GLU A 60 -32.11 -5.60 1.55
CA GLU A 60 -32.86 -4.38 1.90
C GLU A 60 -32.09 -3.08 1.62
N ARG A 61 -30.78 -3.16 1.43
CA ARG A 61 -29.92 -2.03 1.03
C ARG A 61 -28.80 -2.51 0.12
N LYS A 62 -28.32 -1.59 -0.72
CA LYS A 62 -27.16 -1.80 -1.59
C LYS A 62 -25.99 -0.93 -1.13
N ILE A 63 -24.81 -1.51 -1.05
CA ILE A 63 -23.57 -0.73 -0.93
C ILE A 63 -23.28 -0.07 -2.28
N THR A 64 -23.26 1.26 -2.30
CA THR A 64 -23.06 2.05 -3.52
C THR A 64 -21.62 2.52 -3.72
N GLU A 65 -20.82 2.56 -2.65
CA GLU A 65 -19.45 3.06 -2.68
C GLU A 65 -18.59 2.30 -1.66
N TYR A 66 -17.35 1.99 -2.03
CA TYR A 66 -16.36 1.42 -1.12
C TYR A 66 -15.15 2.34 -1.02
N GLY A 67 -14.69 2.56 0.21
CA GLY A 67 -13.46 3.25 0.50
C GLY A 67 -12.51 2.41 1.33
N TYR A 68 -11.21 2.66 1.17
CA TYR A 68 -10.19 2.02 1.97
C TYR A 68 -9.14 3.04 2.43
N SER A 69 -8.90 3.06 3.73
CA SER A 69 -7.87 3.86 4.39
C SER A 69 -6.92 2.94 5.15
N GLY A 70 -5.65 3.30 5.20
CA GLY A 70 -4.65 2.52 5.91
C GLY A 70 -3.42 3.35 6.26
N ILE A 71 -2.85 3.04 7.43
CA ILE A 71 -1.66 3.71 7.96
C ILE A 71 -0.46 2.78 7.79
N SER A 72 0.67 3.33 7.31
CA SER A 72 1.95 2.63 7.18
C SER A 72 1.82 1.38 6.30
N LEU A 73 1.94 0.18 6.87
CA LEU A 73 1.65 -1.09 6.19
C LEU A 73 0.26 -1.10 5.54
N GLY A 74 -0.71 -0.47 6.19
CA GLY A 74 -2.06 -0.26 5.65
C GLY A 74 -2.07 0.70 4.48
N GLY A 75 -1.24 1.76 4.49
CA GLY A 75 -1.15 2.70 3.38
C GLY A 75 -0.59 2.04 2.12
N HIS A 76 0.39 1.15 2.25
CA HIS A 76 0.85 0.30 1.14
C HIS A 76 -0.28 -0.62 0.63
N SER A 77 -1.01 -1.25 1.54
CA SER A 77 -2.18 -2.08 1.21
C SER A 77 -3.26 -1.28 0.47
N THR A 78 -3.53 -0.05 0.89
CA THR A 78 -4.50 0.84 0.26
C THR A 78 -4.11 1.18 -1.18
N TRP A 79 -2.84 1.57 -1.41
CA TRP A 79 -2.35 1.81 -2.77
C TRP A 79 -2.55 0.59 -3.67
N LEU A 80 -2.20 -0.59 -3.18
CA LEU A 80 -2.32 -1.83 -3.92
C LEU A 80 -3.79 -2.18 -4.21
N ALA A 81 -4.65 -2.06 -3.20
CA ALA A 81 -6.07 -2.43 -3.31
C ALA A 81 -6.79 -1.53 -4.33
N VAL A 82 -6.60 -0.22 -4.22
CA VAL A 82 -7.25 0.76 -5.10
C VAL A 82 -6.79 0.63 -6.55
N ALA A 83 -5.52 0.29 -6.78
CA ALA A 83 -4.97 0.06 -8.11
C ALA A 83 -5.45 -1.25 -8.79
N ASN A 84 -5.95 -2.21 -8.02
CA ASN A 84 -6.23 -3.57 -8.50
C ASN A 84 -7.70 -4.01 -8.36
N ASP A 85 -8.57 -3.23 -7.70
CA ASP A 85 -10.01 -3.51 -7.67
C ASP A 85 -10.81 -2.23 -8.05
N PRO A 86 -11.57 -2.26 -9.16
CA PRO A 86 -12.32 -1.10 -9.63
C PRO A 86 -13.42 -0.67 -8.66
N ARG A 87 -13.93 -1.57 -7.80
CA ARG A 87 -15.02 -1.27 -6.84
C ARG A 87 -14.60 -0.31 -5.74
N LEU A 88 -13.31 -0.23 -5.42
CA LEU A 88 -12.76 0.73 -4.44
C LEU A 88 -12.60 2.11 -5.07
N THR A 89 -13.61 2.97 -4.95
CA THR A 89 -13.58 4.31 -5.56
C THR A 89 -12.92 5.36 -4.68
N ILE A 90 -12.69 5.07 -3.39
CA ILE A 90 -12.02 5.97 -2.44
C ILE A 90 -10.77 5.30 -1.87
N GLY A 91 -9.63 5.99 -1.95
CA GLY A 91 -8.36 5.55 -1.39
C GLY A 91 -7.74 6.61 -0.49
N ILE A 92 -7.38 6.21 0.74
CA ILE A 92 -6.72 7.09 1.72
C ILE A 92 -5.44 6.43 2.25
N PRO A 93 -4.36 6.38 1.44
CA PRO A 93 -3.07 5.89 1.91
C PRO A 93 -2.40 6.93 2.83
N ILE A 94 -2.20 6.57 4.09
CA ILE A 94 -1.53 7.38 5.10
C ILE A 94 -0.14 6.80 5.35
N ILE A 95 0.91 7.60 5.18
CA ILE A 95 2.34 7.24 5.33
C ILE A 95 2.69 5.89 4.66
N GLY A 96 2.11 5.65 3.49
CA GLY A 96 2.37 4.48 2.63
C GLY A 96 2.99 4.89 1.29
N CYS A 97 3.58 3.93 0.58
CA CYS A 97 4.27 4.16 -0.70
C CYS A 97 3.61 3.37 -1.84
N PRO A 98 3.35 4.00 -3.01
CA PRO A 98 2.87 3.32 -4.21
C PRO A 98 3.98 2.56 -4.96
N ASP A 99 5.26 2.90 -4.75
CA ASP A 99 6.42 2.22 -5.32
C ASP A 99 7.14 1.36 -4.27
N TYR A 100 6.66 0.13 -4.10
CA TYR A 100 7.27 -0.79 -3.13
C TYR A 100 8.67 -1.23 -3.54
N MET A 101 8.90 -1.49 -4.84
CA MET A 101 10.22 -1.95 -5.31
C MET A 101 11.28 -0.87 -5.14
N GLY A 102 10.98 0.39 -5.48
CA GLY A 102 11.90 1.50 -5.27
C GLY A 102 12.20 1.73 -3.79
N LEU A 103 11.18 1.70 -2.93
CA LEU A 103 11.36 1.82 -1.48
C LEU A 103 12.23 0.69 -0.91
N MET A 104 11.90 -0.56 -1.21
CA MET A 104 12.57 -1.72 -0.62
C MET A 104 13.99 -1.90 -1.17
N SER A 105 14.23 -1.57 -2.45
CA SER A 105 15.57 -1.56 -3.03
C SER A 105 16.48 -0.51 -2.39
N ALA A 106 15.94 0.67 -2.06
CA ALA A 106 16.69 1.70 -1.35
C ALA A 106 17.06 1.26 0.07
N ARG A 107 16.12 0.63 0.80
CA ARG A 107 16.38 0.05 2.12
C ARG A 107 17.42 -1.07 2.08
N ALA A 108 17.36 -1.95 1.07
CA ALA A 108 18.31 -3.04 0.88
C ALA A 108 19.74 -2.49 0.74
N ARG A 109 19.94 -1.51 -0.16
CA ARG A 109 21.24 -0.84 -0.32
C ARG A 109 21.73 -0.20 0.98
N GLY A 110 20.84 0.46 1.72
CA GLY A 110 21.18 1.08 3.02
C GLY A 110 21.61 0.07 4.10
N ASN A 111 21.24 -1.21 3.95
CA ASN A 111 21.60 -2.30 4.87
C ASN A 111 22.68 -3.24 4.31
N GLY A 112 23.30 -2.90 3.17
CA GLY A 112 24.29 -3.78 2.52
C GLY A 112 23.69 -5.09 1.97
N VAL A 113 22.38 -5.12 1.71
CA VAL A 113 21.67 -6.28 1.13
C VAL A 113 21.58 -6.10 -0.39
N PRO A 114 22.00 -7.08 -1.21
CA PRO A 114 21.91 -6.98 -2.66
C PRO A 114 20.47 -7.12 -3.15
N VAL A 115 20.14 -6.44 -4.25
CA VAL A 115 18.81 -6.51 -4.90
C VAL A 115 18.81 -7.65 -5.93
N GLU A 116 19.01 -8.87 -5.43
CA GLU A 116 19.10 -10.09 -6.23
C GLU A 116 18.68 -11.31 -5.38
N PRO A 117 18.56 -12.52 -5.95
CA PRO A 117 18.30 -13.73 -5.18
C PRO A 117 19.34 -13.94 -4.07
N PRO A 118 18.96 -14.39 -2.86
CA PRO A 118 17.63 -14.87 -2.46
C PRO A 118 16.70 -13.77 -1.92
N TYR A 119 17.14 -12.52 -1.82
CA TYR A 119 16.39 -11.42 -1.22
C TYR A 119 15.31 -10.86 -2.14
N PHE A 120 15.59 -10.85 -3.44
CA PHE A 120 14.68 -10.40 -4.49
C PHE A 120 14.65 -11.42 -5.64
N PRO A 121 14.11 -12.63 -5.42
CA PRO A 121 14.01 -13.61 -6.49
C PRO A 121 13.04 -13.15 -7.58
N ASP A 122 13.27 -13.56 -8.83
CA ASP A 122 12.45 -13.13 -9.98
C ASP A 122 10.95 -13.39 -9.81
N SER A 123 10.59 -14.49 -9.13
CA SER A 123 9.20 -14.84 -8.81
C SER A 123 8.53 -13.79 -7.92
N PHE A 124 9.29 -13.25 -6.96
CA PHE A 124 8.84 -12.17 -6.09
C PHE A 124 8.75 -10.85 -6.87
N VAL A 125 9.79 -10.47 -7.60
CA VAL A 125 9.81 -9.24 -8.40
C VAL A 125 8.65 -9.20 -9.39
N LYS A 126 8.37 -10.32 -10.07
CA LYS A 126 7.22 -10.45 -10.98
C LYS A 126 5.88 -10.25 -10.25
N SER A 127 5.72 -10.89 -9.10
CA SER A 127 4.50 -10.77 -8.28
C SER A 127 4.25 -9.32 -7.87
N VAL A 128 5.28 -8.63 -7.35
CA VAL A 128 5.21 -7.21 -6.98
C VAL A 128 4.87 -6.35 -8.20
N THR A 129 5.61 -6.50 -9.30
CA THR A 129 5.49 -5.65 -10.49
C THR A 129 4.10 -5.76 -11.13
N SER A 130 3.51 -6.96 -11.16
CA SER A 130 2.20 -7.20 -11.77
C SER A 130 1.03 -6.47 -11.09
N ARG A 131 1.18 -6.13 -9.80
CA ARG A 131 0.15 -5.47 -8.98
C ARG A 131 0.55 -4.05 -8.59
N CYS A 132 1.82 -3.68 -8.77
CA CYS A 132 2.35 -2.38 -8.39
C CYS A 132 1.56 -1.23 -9.04
N PRO A 133 1.11 -0.22 -8.28
CA PRO A 133 0.51 0.99 -8.83
C PRO A 133 1.33 1.64 -9.95
N MET A 134 2.66 1.63 -9.83
CA MET A 134 3.59 2.18 -10.81
C MET A 134 3.47 1.53 -12.20
N SER A 135 3.03 0.28 -12.28
CA SER A 135 2.92 -0.45 -13.55
C SER A 135 1.57 -0.27 -14.26
N LYS A 136 0.65 0.55 -13.70
CA LYS A 136 -0.75 0.59 -14.13
C LYS A 136 -1.16 1.75 -15.03
N GLY A 137 -0.25 2.47 -15.68
CA GLY A 137 -0.63 3.62 -16.53
C GLY A 137 -1.40 4.70 -15.75
N TYR A 138 -0.99 4.92 -14.50
CA TYR A 138 -1.64 5.79 -13.51
C TYR A 138 -1.64 7.29 -13.89
N ASP A 139 -0.86 7.66 -14.90
CA ASP A 139 -0.68 8.99 -15.45
C ASP A 139 -1.51 9.24 -16.72
N LYS A 140 -2.23 8.23 -17.19
CA LYS A 140 -3.03 8.34 -18.42
C LYS A 140 -4.40 8.96 -18.16
N LYS A 141 -4.87 9.74 -19.14
CA LYS A 141 -6.19 10.39 -19.18
C LYS A 141 -7.22 9.53 -19.93
N GLU A 142 -7.33 8.26 -19.59
CA GLU A 142 -8.23 7.31 -20.25
C GLU A 142 -8.71 6.24 -19.27
N GLU A 143 -9.80 5.55 -19.60
CA GLU A 143 -10.44 4.50 -18.78
C GLU A 143 -9.52 3.30 -18.48
N SER A 144 -8.40 3.15 -19.20
CA SER A 144 -7.41 2.09 -18.92
C SER A 144 -6.60 2.37 -17.64
N ASN A 145 -6.55 3.63 -17.19
CA ASN A 145 -5.95 4.02 -15.91
C ASN A 145 -6.84 3.53 -14.76
N PRO A 146 -6.36 2.65 -13.87
CA PRO A 146 -7.20 2.12 -12.81
C PRO A 146 -7.60 3.19 -11.79
N PHE A 147 -6.98 4.36 -11.76
CA PHE A 147 -7.34 5.46 -10.85
C PHE A 147 -8.33 6.45 -11.46
N TYR A 148 -8.70 6.28 -12.73
CA TYR A 148 -9.66 7.15 -13.39
C TYR A 148 -11.03 7.13 -12.68
N GLY A 149 -11.57 8.31 -12.40
CA GLY A 149 -12.79 8.51 -11.62
C GLY A 149 -12.67 8.31 -10.10
N LYS A 150 -11.50 7.94 -9.57
CA LYS A 150 -11.34 7.65 -8.13
C LYS A 150 -11.05 8.91 -7.30
N LYS A 151 -11.38 8.86 -6.01
CA LYS A 151 -11.07 9.87 -4.99
C LYS A 151 -9.89 9.40 -4.15
N ILE A 152 -8.74 10.05 -4.29
CA ILE A 152 -7.49 9.67 -3.62
C ILE A 152 -7.05 10.81 -2.69
N PHE A 153 -6.92 10.52 -1.39
CA PHE A 153 -6.32 11.43 -0.42
C PHE A 153 -5.03 10.84 0.11
N VAL A 154 -3.90 11.45 -0.25
CA VAL A 154 -2.57 11.01 0.19
C VAL A 154 -2.14 11.83 1.39
N ALA A 155 -1.83 11.17 2.51
CA ALA A 155 -1.29 11.80 3.70
C ALA A 155 0.12 11.28 4.00
N SER A 156 1.08 12.16 4.29
CA SER A 156 2.48 11.79 4.57
C SER A 156 3.15 12.76 5.54
N GLY A 157 4.18 12.30 6.25
CA GLY A 157 5.06 13.17 7.05
C GLY A 157 6.27 13.61 6.22
N ALA A 158 6.58 14.92 6.21
CA ALA A 158 7.72 15.47 5.46
C ALA A 158 9.07 14.95 5.97
N ALA A 159 9.16 14.59 7.26
CA ALA A 159 10.36 14.10 7.93
C ALA A 159 10.31 12.58 8.20
N ASP A 160 9.45 11.84 7.50
CA ASP A 160 9.32 10.39 7.66
C ASP A 160 10.58 9.64 7.18
N PRO A 161 11.36 9.01 8.10
CA PRO A 161 12.57 8.30 7.70
C PRO A 161 12.28 6.88 7.19
N LEU A 162 11.08 6.34 7.45
CA LEU A 162 10.72 4.97 7.11
C LEU A 162 10.08 4.91 5.73
N VAL A 163 9.16 5.82 5.44
CA VAL A 163 8.48 5.95 4.15
C VAL A 163 8.63 7.40 3.66
N PRO A 164 9.82 7.78 3.16
CA PRO A 164 10.08 9.16 2.76
C PRO A 164 9.12 9.61 1.66
N TRP A 165 8.57 10.82 1.78
CA TRP A 165 7.64 11.40 0.80
C TRP A 165 8.18 11.37 -0.63
N ASP A 166 9.49 11.59 -0.82
CA ASP A 166 10.15 11.55 -2.11
C ASP A 166 9.97 10.22 -2.87
N ARG A 167 9.68 9.12 -2.18
CA ARG A 167 9.38 7.82 -2.80
C ARG A 167 7.99 7.77 -3.44
N SER A 168 7.08 8.62 -2.99
CA SER A 168 5.71 8.73 -3.51
C SER A 168 5.54 9.95 -4.42
N LYS A 169 6.36 10.99 -4.25
CA LYS A 169 6.19 12.31 -4.86
C LYS A 169 5.96 12.26 -6.38
N GLU A 170 6.86 11.65 -7.12
CA GLU A 170 6.75 11.59 -8.59
C GLU A 170 5.45 10.90 -9.05
N PHE A 171 5.11 9.77 -8.44
CA PHE A 171 3.88 9.05 -8.72
C PHE A 171 2.66 9.93 -8.44
N VAL A 172 2.61 10.55 -7.25
CA VAL A 172 1.44 11.33 -6.83
C VAL A 172 1.28 12.62 -7.64
N GLU A 173 2.38 13.28 -8.03
CA GLU A 173 2.35 14.45 -8.91
C GLU A 173 1.75 14.10 -10.27
N LYS A 174 2.20 12.99 -10.86
CA LYS A 174 1.74 12.49 -12.17
C LYS A 174 0.39 11.76 -12.14
N LEU A 175 -0.08 11.33 -10.96
CA LEU A 175 -1.33 10.58 -10.80
C LEU A 175 -2.50 11.36 -11.39
N GLU A 176 -3.12 10.76 -12.41
CA GLU A 176 -4.32 11.22 -13.06
C GLU A 176 -5.53 10.47 -12.51
N VAL A 177 -6.60 11.21 -12.22
CA VAL A 177 -7.85 10.67 -11.66
C VAL A 177 -9.07 11.03 -12.52
N GLY A 178 -8.89 11.73 -13.63
CA GLY A 178 -9.96 12.11 -14.55
C GLY A 178 -10.86 13.23 -14.04
N GLU A 179 -11.78 13.66 -14.90
CA GLU A 179 -12.66 14.81 -14.65
C GLU A 179 -13.61 14.62 -13.45
N HIS A 180 -13.98 13.37 -13.16
CA HIS A 180 -14.87 13.01 -12.06
C HIS A 180 -14.14 12.48 -10.83
N GLY A 181 -12.82 12.28 -10.93
CA GLY A 181 -12.00 11.90 -9.79
C GLY A 181 -11.58 13.10 -8.96
N ARG A 182 -10.95 12.83 -7.82
CA ARG A 182 -10.41 13.87 -6.95
C ARG A 182 -9.10 13.42 -6.32
N LYS A 183 -8.04 14.19 -6.51
CA LYS A 183 -6.75 13.98 -5.84
C LYS A 183 -6.54 15.10 -4.82
N ALA A 184 -6.24 14.73 -3.58
CA ALA A 184 -5.80 15.65 -2.54
C ALA A 184 -4.54 15.08 -1.88
N VAL A 185 -3.61 15.97 -1.52
CA VAL A 185 -2.31 15.60 -0.95
C VAL A 185 -2.08 16.48 0.27
N PHE A 186 -1.74 15.84 1.40
CA PHE A 186 -1.36 16.49 2.63
C PHE A 186 -0.01 15.94 3.08
N VAL A 187 1.02 16.78 3.02
CA VAL A 187 2.35 16.45 3.55
C VAL A 187 2.57 17.34 4.77
N GLN A 188 2.60 16.74 5.96
CA GLN A 188 2.74 17.49 7.21
C GLN A 188 4.21 17.81 7.47
N GLU A 189 4.54 19.10 7.49
CA GLU A 189 5.88 19.60 7.79
C GLU A 189 6.36 19.14 9.16
N LYS A 190 7.66 18.80 9.26
CA LYS A 190 8.33 18.35 10.50
C LYS A 190 7.73 17.08 11.15
N THR A 191 6.83 16.38 10.49
CA THR A 191 6.24 15.13 11.00
C THR A 191 6.97 13.92 10.43
N GLY A 192 7.27 12.94 11.31
CA GLY A 192 7.88 11.66 10.96
C GLY A 192 6.87 10.59 10.54
N HIS A 193 7.20 9.32 10.81
CA HIS A 193 6.34 8.17 10.49
C HIS A 193 5.20 8.01 11.51
N THR A 194 4.22 8.92 11.49
CA THR A 194 3.07 8.87 12.40
C THR A 194 1.82 9.47 11.76
N CYS A 195 0.65 8.98 12.18
CA CYS A 195 -0.63 9.60 11.86
C CYS A 195 -0.98 10.55 13.01
N THR A 196 -0.96 11.85 12.73
CA THR A 196 -1.30 12.90 13.69
C THR A 196 -2.82 13.17 13.68
N HIS A 197 -3.28 14.15 14.45
CA HIS A 197 -4.69 14.51 14.55
C HIS A 197 -5.14 15.43 13.40
N GLU A 198 -4.22 16.21 12.83
CA GLU A 198 -4.46 17.12 11.69
C GLU A 198 -4.76 16.37 10.38
#